data_AF-A0A2N3Y1E1-F1
#
_entry.id   AF-A0A2N3Y1E1-F1
#
_cell.length_a   1.000
_cell.length_b   1.000
_cell.length_c   1.000
_cell.angle_alpha   90.00
_cell.angle_beta   90.00
_cell.angle_gamma   90.00
#
_symmetry.space_group_name_H-M   'P 1'
#
loop_
_entity.id
_entity.type
_entity.pdbx_description
1 polymer ?
#
loop_
_entity_poly.entity_id
_entity_poly.type
_entity_poly.pdbx_seq_one_letter_code
_entity_poly.pdbx_strand_id
1 'polypeptide(L)'
;MRVLIKSTEVSLATGPLAGISIRNQLPGQVTSIGTGGAMAAVKVSVEGAELTAAIIKEAAADSHLEVGSSVMALVKSTEISRSRRLQDEQGSEDFVKKV
;
A
#
# COMPACT_ATOMS: atom_id res chain seq x y z
N MET A 1 -5.58 3.82 14.07
CA MET A 1 -6.35 2.85 13.24
C MET A 1 -5.37 2.22 12.26
N ARG A 2 -5.41 0.90 12.05
CA ARG A 2 -4.52 0.21 11.09
C ARG A 2 -5.36 -0.46 10.01
N VAL A 3 -4.82 -0.43 8.80
CA VAL A 3 -5.50 -0.84 7.58
C VAL A 3 -4.54 -1.69 6.76
N LEU A 4 -5.07 -2.72 6.12
CA LEU A 4 -4.35 -3.64 5.24
C LEU A 4 -4.90 -3.52 3.83
N ILE A 5 -4.00 -3.45 2.86
CA ILE A 5 -4.28 -3.34 1.43
C ILE A 5 -3.34 -4.31 0.73
N LYS A 6 -3.86 -5.16 -0.15
CA LYS A 6 -3.03 -6.04 -0.97
C LYS A 6 -2.36 -5.20 -2.07
N SER A 7 -1.10 -5.48 -2.39
CA SER A 7 -0.35 -4.71 -3.39
C SER A 7 -0.99 -4.71 -4.77
N THR A 8 -1.71 -5.77 -5.14
CA THR A 8 -2.43 -5.90 -6.43
C THR A 8 -3.68 -5.01 -6.52
N GLU A 9 -4.18 -4.52 -5.39
CA GLU A 9 -5.37 -3.65 -5.32
C GLU A 9 -5.00 -2.16 -5.27
N VAL A 10 -3.72 -1.84 -5.49
CA VAL A 10 -3.22 -0.47 -5.58
C VAL A 10 -2.91 -0.15 -7.03
N SER A 11 -3.67 0.79 -7.60
CA SER A 11 -3.33 1.41 -8.89
C SER A 11 -2.52 2.70 -8.67
N LEU A 12 -1.66 3.05 -9.63
CA LEU A 12 -0.88 4.28 -9.61
C LEU A 12 -1.28 5.19 -10.76
N ALA A 13 -1.39 6.48 -10.49
CA ALA A 13 -1.60 7.51 -11.50
C ALA A 13 -0.56 8.62 -11.37
N THR A 14 -0.03 9.08 -12.50
CA THR A 14 0.94 10.20 -12.59
C THR A 14 0.30 11.50 -13.10
N GLY A 15 -0.96 11.45 -13.55
CA GLY A 15 -1.66 12.56 -14.18
C GLY A 15 -2.92 13.02 -13.43
N PRO A 16 -3.66 13.98 -14.02
CA PRO A 16 -4.89 14.52 -13.44
C PRO A 16 -5.97 13.45 -13.25
N LEU A 17 -6.68 13.53 -12.13
CA LEU A 17 -7.77 12.61 -11.79
C LEU A 17 -9.10 13.37 -11.79
N ALA A 18 -9.99 13.07 -12.73
CA ALA A 18 -11.32 13.63 -12.80
C ALA A 18 -12.38 12.54 -12.99
N GLY A 19 -13.50 12.62 -12.26
CA GLY A 19 -14.64 11.72 -12.43
C GLY A 19 -14.42 10.27 -11.99
N ILE A 20 -13.35 9.96 -11.26
CA ILE A 20 -13.08 8.58 -10.80
C ILE A 20 -13.81 8.25 -9.48
N SER A 21 -14.29 7.02 -9.36
CA SER A 21 -15.00 6.52 -8.18
C SER A 21 -14.09 5.95 -7.09
N ILE A 22 -12.77 5.87 -7.33
CA ILE A 22 -11.79 5.41 -6.35
C ILE A 22 -11.58 6.51 -5.30
N ARG A 23 -12.11 6.27 -4.09
CA ARG A 23 -12.19 7.27 -3.02
C ARG A 23 -10.92 7.41 -2.18
N ASN A 24 -10.13 6.35 -2.06
CA ASN A 24 -8.88 6.42 -1.30
C ASN A 24 -7.77 6.76 -2.29
N GLN A 25 -7.40 8.03 -2.26
CA GLN A 25 -6.39 8.62 -3.12
C GLN A 25 -5.29 9.13 -2.20
N LEU A 26 -4.15 8.48 -2.24
CA LEU A 26 -3.04 8.76 -1.34
C LEU A 26 -1.88 9.35 -2.15
N PRO A 27 -1.58 10.66 -2.01
CA PRO A 27 -0.46 11.26 -2.70
C PRO A 27 0.84 10.66 -2.16
N GLY A 28 1.76 10.39 -3.06
CA GLY A 28 3.04 9.81 -2.69
C GLY A 28 4.11 10.01 -3.74
N GLN A 29 5.31 9.50 -3.41
CA GLN A 29 6.46 9.53 -4.30
C GLN A 29 7.02 8.13 -4.47
N VAL A 30 7.34 7.74 -5.69
CA VAL A 30 7.98 6.46 -5.97
C VAL A 30 9.38 6.43 -5.36
N THR A 31 9.67 5.41 -4.56
CA THR A 31 10.98 5.22 -3.91
C THR A 31 11.80 4.10 -4.54
N SER A 32 11.14 3.13 -5.18
CA SER A 32 11.81 2.01 -5.83
C SER A 32 10.88 1.35 -6.84
N ILE A 33 11.44 0.81 -7.92
CA ILE A 33 10.74 0.00 -8.90
C ILE A 33 11.55 -1.29 -9.12
N GLY A 34 10.96 -2.43 -8.79
CA GLY A 34 11.51 -3.74 -9.10
C GLY A 34 10.65 -4.43 -10.15
N THR A 35 11.24 -5.00 -11.19
CA THR A 35 10.49 -5.72 -12.24
C THR A 35 10.85 -7.19 -12.26
N GLY A 36 9.87 -8.06 -12.51
CA GLY A 36 10.07 -9.50 -12.66
C GLY A 36 8.95 -10.14 -13.48
N GLY A 37 9.31 -10.88 -14.53
CA GLY A 37 8.33 -11.39 -15.50
C GLY A 37 7.49 -10.25 -16.09
N ALA A 38 6.16 -10.41 -16.06
CA ALA A 38 5.18 -9.42 -16.50
C ALA A 38 4.77 -8.39 -15.43
N MET A 39 5.37 -8.45 -14.23
CA MET A 39 4.97 -7.62 -13.08
C MET A 39 6.06 -6.62 -12.70
N ALA A 40 5.63 -5.51 -12.12
CA ALA A 40 6.45 -4.52 -11.44
C ALA A 40 5.93 -4.30 -10.01
N ALA A 41 6.84 -4.38 -9.04
CA ALA A 41 6.63 -3.96 -7.67
C ALA A 41 7.15 -2.52 -7.51
N VAL A 42 6.23 -1.57 -7.37
CA VAL A 42 6.51 -0.15 -7.18
C VAL A 42 6.30 0.20 -5.72
N LYS A 43 7.36 0.68 -5.07
CA LYS A 43 7.29 1.20 -3.71
C LYS A 43 7.03 2.70 -3.76
N VAL A 44 6.10 3.15 -2.92
CA VAL A 44 5.65 4.54 -2.84
C VAL A 44 5.71 4.99 -1.39
N SER A 45 6.40 6.10 -1.13
CA SER A 45 6.33 6.79 0.16
C SER A 45 5.03 7.58 0.24
N VAL A 46 4.28 7.37 1.31
CA VAL A 46 2.96 7.96 1.54
C VAL A 46 2.88 8.38 3.01
N GLU A 47 2.85 9.68 3.30
CA GLU A 47 2.70 10.25 4.67
C GLU A 47 3.34 9.44 5.81
N GLY A 48 4.65 9.18 5.73
CA GLY A 48 5.39 8.48 6.78
C GLY A 48 5.25 6.95 6.79
N ALA A 49 4.59 6.38 5.79
CA ALA A 49 4.51 4.95 5.52
C ALA A 49 5.09 4.61 4.13
N GLU A 50 5.33 3.32 3.89
CA GLU A 50 5.66 2.78 2.57
C GLU A 50 4.50 1.89 2.11
N LEU A 51 4.05 2.11 0.88
CA LEU A 51 3.05 1.32 0.20
C LEU A 51 3.71 0.61 -1.00
N THR A 52 3.32 -0.63 -1.26
CA THR A 52 3.76 -1.35 -2.47
C THR A 52 2.58 -1.54 -3.40
N ALA A 53 2.72 -1.13 -4.66
CA ALA A 53 1.81 -1.45 -5.74
C ALA A 53 2.42 -2.54 -6.62
N ALA A 54 1.68 -3.61 -6.87
CA ALA A 54 2.05 -4.67 -7.81
C ALA A 54 1.25 -4.45 -9.10
N ILE A 55 1.88 -3.85 -10.10
CA ILE A 55 1.26 -3.50 -11.38
C ILE A 55 1.90 -4.27 -12.53
N ILE A 56 1.31 -4.21 -13.71
CA ILE A 56 1.88 -4.78 -14.93
C ILE A 56 3.14 -3.99 -15.30
N LYS A 57 4.21 -4.69 -15.70
CA LYS A 57 5.50 -4.08 -16.04
C LYS A 57 5.37 -3.04 -17.15
N GLU A 58 4.63 -3.37 -18.18
CA GLU A 58 4.34 -2.49 -19.32
C GLU A 58 3.61 -1.22 -18.86
N ALA A 59 2.64 -1.34 -17.96
CA ALA A 59 1.92 -0.18 -17.41
C ALA A 59 2.84 0.76 -16.62
N ALA A 60 3.85 0.23 -15.91
CA ALA A 60 4.85 1.05 -15.23
C ALA A 60 5.70 1.85 -16.23
N ALA A 61 6.08 1.24 -17.35
CA ALA A 61 6.84 1.87 -18.41
C ALA A 61 6.00 2.92 -19.17
N ASP A 62 4.77 2.58 -19.53
CA ASP A 62 3.84 3.46 -20.25
C ASP A 62 3.46 4.69 -19.42
N SER A 63 3.45 4.54 -18.09
CA SER A 63 3.21 5.65 -17.15
C SER A 63 4.47 6.48 -16.87
N HIS A 64 5.60 6.14 -17.49
CA HIS A 64 6.92 6.74 -17.28
C HIS A 64 7.29 6.84 -15.79
N LEU A 65 7.01 5.77 -15.03
CA LEU A 65 7.34 5.75 -13.61
C LEU A 65 8.85 5.63 -13.42
N GLU A 66 9.38 6.55 -12.61
CA GLU A 66 10.78 6.57 -12.20
C GLU A 66 10.86 6.78 -10.69
N VAL A 67 12.00 6.47 -10.09
CA VAL A 67 12.25 6.83 -8.69
C VAL A 67 12.22 8.36 -8.58
N GLY A 68 11.43 8.88 -7.64
CA GLY A 68 11.17 10.31 -7.47
C GLY A 68 9.89 10.81 -8.13
N SER A 69 9.23 10.02 -8.99
CA SER A 69 7.95 10.41 -9.60
C SER A 69 6.88 10.66 -8.54
N SER A 70 6.21 11.81 -8.63
CA SER A 70 4.98 12.08 -7.88
C SER A 70 3.84 11.26 -8.45
N VAL A 71 3.14 10.54 -7.58
CA VAL A 71 2.04 9.64 -7.95
C VAL A 71 0.86 9.80 -7.00
N MET A 72 -0.31 9.40 -7.46
CA MET A 72 -1.46 9.12 -6.62
C MET A 72 -1.68 7.62 -6.54
N ALA A 73 -1.60 7.05 -5.34
CA ALA A 73 -1.98 5.67 -5.09
C ALA A 73 -3.51 5.59 -4.90
N LEU A 74 -4.15 4.76 -5.70
CA LEU A 74 -5.60 4.64 -5.82
C LEU A 74 -6.05 3.28 -5.34
N VAL A 75 -6.92 3.26 -4.31
CA VAL A 75 -7.47 2.03 -3.73
C VAL A 75 -8.98 2.17 -3.57
N LYS A 76 -9.75 1.28 -4.20
CA LYS A 76 -11.21 1.30 -4.05
C LYS A 76 -11.56 0.92 -2.60
N SER A 77 -12.54 1.60 -2.00
CA SER A 77 -12.85 1.41 -0.57
C SER A 77 -13.26 -0.02 -0.20
N THR A 78 -13.71 -0.81 -1.17
CA THR A 78 -14.07 -2.22 -0.95
C THR A 78 -12.86 -3.14 -0.76
N GLU A 79 -11.66 -2.70 -1.16
CA GLU A 79 -10.43 -3.51 -1.10
C GLU A 79 -9.57 -3.20 0.14
N ILE A 80 -10.16 -2.50 1.11
CA ILE A 80 -9.50 -2.04 2.32
C ILE A 80 -9.98 -2.88 3.51
N SER A 81 -9.05 -3.53 4.20
CA SER A 81 -9.34 -4.34 5.39
C SER A 81 -8.91 -3.62 6.68
N ARG A 82 -9.77 -3.65 7.71
CA ARG A 82 -9.42 -3.14 9.06
C ARG A 82 -8.75 -4.24 9.86
N SER A 83 -7.52 -4.01 10.34
CA SER A 83 -6.90 -4.93 11.28
C SER A 83 -7.39 -4.63 12.70
N ARG A 84 -7.98 -5.63 13.39
CA ARG A 84 -8.16 -5.56 14.85
C ARG A 84 -6.87 -5.98 15.54
N ARG A 85 -6.56 -5.33 16.65
CA ARG A 85 -5.42 -5.70 17.52
C ARG A 85 -5.76 -7.05 18.16
N LEU A 86 -4.96 -8.09 17.90
CA LEU A 86 -4.91 -9.26 18.78
C LEU A 86 -3.98 -8.85 19.93
N GLN A 87 -4.54 -8.59 21.10
CA GLN A 87 -3.84 -8.71 22.36
C GLN A 87 -4.73 -9.61 23.20
N ASP A 88 -4.19 -10.78 23.56
CA ASP A 88 -4.38 -11.46 24.85
C ASP A 88 -3.56 -12.77 24.85
N GLU A 89 -2.24 -12.66 24.87
CA GLU A 89 -1.33 -13.72 25.36
C GLU A 89 -0.23 -13.13 26.26
N GLN A 90 -0.59 -12.17 27.13
CA GLN A 90 0.26 -11.75 28.25
C GLN A 90 -0.60 -11.64 29.51
N GLY A 91 -0.94 -12.79 30.08
CA GLY A 91 -1.72 -12.89 31.33
C GLY A 91 -1.51 -14.18 32.13
N SER A 92 -0.52 -15.02 31.78
CA SER A 92 -0.32 -16.31 32.46
C SER A 92 1.02 -16.46 33.21
N GLU A 93 1.87 -15.44 33.27
CA GLU A 93 3.15 -15.51 34.00
C GLU A 93 3.15 -14.84 35.39
N ASP A 94 2.01 -14.35 35.88
CA ASP A 94 1.95 -13.63 37.18
C ASP A 94 1.26 -14.43 38.31
N PHE A 95 0.85 -15.68 38.08
CA PHE A 95 0.17 -16.49 39.10
C PHE A 95 1.04 -17.57 39.77
N VAL A 96 2.25 -17.87 39.27
CA VAL A 96 3.11 -18.93 39.85
C VAL A 96 4.01 -18.39 40.99
N LYS A 97 3.96 -17.09 41.32
CA LYS A 97 4.71 -16.51 42.45
C LYS A 97 3.88 -16.22 43.71
N LYS A 98 2.65 -16.75 43.82
CA LYS A 98 1.85 -16.54 45.04
C LYS A 98 0.98 -17.74 45.43
N VAL A 99 1.57 -18.92 45.58
CA VAL A 99 1.13 -19.93 46.57
C VAL A 99 2.30 -20.82 46.95
#